data_AF-A0A1U7CI93-F1
#
_entry.id   AF-A0A1U7CI93-F1
#
_cell.length_a   1.000
_cell.length_b   1.000
_cell.length_c   1.000
_cell.angle_alpha   90.00
_cell.angle_beta   90.00
_cell.angle_gamma   90.00
#
_symmetry.space_group_name_H-M   'P 1'
#
loop_
_entity.id
_entity.type
_entity.pdbx_description
1 polymer ?
#
loop_
_entity_poly.entity_id
_entity_poly.type
_entity_poly.pdbx_seq_one_letter_code
_entity_poly.pdbx_strand_id
1 'polypeptide(L)'
;MNGDLSHKFNTDEPLAYFLTWTTYGTWLHGDDRGWNRKSESDIQHANPLFVEMARSRMRESEFRLSEVNRRLVEDTVREHCRIRSWPLHAINVRTNHVHVVVTARGYRPGAVRDQFKAWCTRRLKADNPTRTRFWTEGASCRWINNQDDLEAAAHYVIVAQDQAGAV
;
A
#
# COMPACT_ATOMS: atom_id res chain seq x y z
N MET A 1 -0.46 -16.50 41.21
CA MET A 1 0.12 -15.73 40.09
C MET A 1 0.63 -16.73 39.07
N ASN A 2 0.04 -16.73 37.88
CA ASN A 2 0.65 -17.17 36.61
C ASN A 2 -0.35 -16.75 35.53
N GLY A 3 -0.05 -15.61 34.90
CA GLY A 3 -0.82 -15.06 33.80
C GLY A 3 -0.54 -15.86 32.54
N ASP A 4 -1.59 -16.48 32.00
CA ASP A 4 -1.60 -17.10 30.70
C ASP A 4 -1.48 -16.02 29.62
N LEU A 5 -0.32 -15.95 28.96
CA LEU A 5 -0.07 -15.14 27.77
C LEU A 5 -0.64 -15.88 26.54
N SER A 6 -1.93 -16.16 26.54
CA SER A 6 -2.63 -16.53 25.32
C SER A 6 -2.79 -15.27 24.47
N HIS A 7 -1.95 -15.13 23.44
CA HIS A 7 -2.21 -14.23 22.31
C HIS A 7 -3.52 -14.70 21.65
N LYS A 8 -4.65 -14.25 22.19
CA LYS A 8 -5.98 -14.50 21.62
C LYS A 8 -5.98 -13.91 20.22
N PHE A 9 -6.12 -14.76 19.21
CA PHE A 9 -6.58 -14.33 17.89
C PHE A 9 -7.92 -13.63 18.08
N ASN A 10 -7.92 -12.30 18.05
CA ASN A 10 -9.13 -11.53 18.22
C ASN A 10 -9.96 -11.67 16.94
N THR A 11 -11.10 -12.37 17.03
CA THR A 11 -12.11 -12.48 15.96
C THR A 11 -12.99 -11.23 15.85
N ASP A 12 -12.78 -10.24 16.72
CA ASP A 12 -13.43 -8.94 16.65
C ASP A 12 -12.96 -8.13 15.45
N GLU A 13 -13.78 -7.15 15.07
CA GLU A 13 -13.48 -6.23 14.00
C GLU A 13 -12.15 -5.49 14.25
N PRO A 14 -11.21 -5.48 13.28
CA PRO A 14 -9.90 -4.86 13.47
C PRO A 14 -10.05 -3.36 13.75
N LEU A 15 -9.18 -2.83 14.62
CA LEU A 15 -9.15 -1.40 14.94
C LEU A 15 -8.82 -0.56 13.70
N ALA A 16 -7.88 -1.02 12.88
CA ALA A 16 -7.50 -0.35 11.65
C ALA A 16 -6.84 -1.31 10.65
N TYR A 17 -6.62 -0.80 9.44
CA TYR A 17 -5.82 -1.42 8.41
C TYR A 17 -4.61 -0.56 8.10
N PHE A 18 -3.44 -1.19 7.98
CA PHE A 18 -2.28 -0.59 7.33
C PHE A 18 -2.17 -1.14 5.91
N LEU A 19 -2.50 -0.27 4.94
CA LEU A 19 -2.52 -0.57 3.52
C LEU A 19 -1.28 0.03 2.85
N THR A 20 -0.61 -0.77 2.02
CA THR A 20 0.49 -0.29 1.17
C THR A 20 0.36 -0.81 -0.26
N TRP A 21 0.31 0.07 -1.25
CA TRP A 21 0.33 -0.31 -2.66
C TRP A 21 1.34 0.51 -3.46
N THR A 22 1.83 -0.04 -4.57
CA THR A 22 2.85 0.60 -5.42
C THR A 22 2.26 1.07 -6.75
N THR A 23 2.97 1.97 -7.41
CA THR A 23 2.66 2.42 -8.77
C THR A 23 3.05 1.37 -9.82
N TYR A 24 2.40 1.37 -10.97
CA TYR A 24 2.68 0.40 -12.03
C TYR A 24 4.14 0.47 -12.51
N GLY A 25 4.79 -0.68 -12.65
CA GLY A 25 6.14 -0.79 -13.23
C GLY A 25 7.30 -0.43 -12.31
N THR A 26 7.07 -0.10 -11.03
CA THR A 26 8.11 0.32 -10.08
C THR A 26 8.54 -0.75 -9.07
N TRP A 27 7.93 -1.94 -9.16
CA TRP A 27 8.23 -3.13 -8.37
C TRP A 27 8.31 -4.31 -9.35
N LEU A 28 9.53 -4.69 -9.72
CA LEU A 28 9.79 -5.72 -10.73
C LEU A 28 10.41 -6.94 -10.07
N HIS A 29 10.02 -8.13 -10.52
CA HIS A 29 10.64 -9.37 -10.05
C HIS A 29 12.13 -9.39 -10.36
N GLY A 30 12.95 -9.72 -9.36
CA GLY A 30 14.41 -9.73 -9.49
C GLY A 30 15.06 -8.35 -9.39
N ASP A 31 14.33 -7.29 -8.99
CA ASP A 31 14.95 -5.99 -8.70
C ASP A 31 15.93 -6.07 -7.51
N ASP A 32 16.72 -5.02 -7.32
CA ASP A 32 17.82 -4.97 -6.36
C ASP A 32 17.41 -5.18 -4.89
N ARG A 33 16.10 -5.18 -4.61
CA ARG A 33 15.53 -5.41 -3.27
C ARG A 33 15.43 -6.89 -2.93
N GLY A 34 15.75 -7.76 -3.88
CA GLY A 34 15.50 -9.19 -3.79
C GLY A 34 14.02 -9.51 -3.99
N TRP A 35 13.70 -10.80 -4.04
CA TRP A 35 12.32 -11.25 -4.28
C TRP A 35 12.05 -12.56 -3.55
N ASN A 36 10.80 -12.77 -3.14
CA ASN A 36 10.39 -14.01 -2.49
C ASN A 36 9.67 -14.90 -3.50
N ARG A 37 10.03 -16.18 -3.54
CA ARG A 37 9.23 -17.20 -4.22
C ARG A 37 8.08 -17.57 -3.28
N LYS A 38 6.86 -17.72 -3.80
CA LYS A 38 5.64 -17.95 -2.99
C LYS A 38 5.71 -19.20 -2.08
N SER A 39 6.70 -20.08 -2.28
CA SER A 39 6.94 -21.32 -1.55
C SER A 39 8.17 -21.29 -0.63
N GLU A 40 8.94 -20.20 -0.60
CA GLU A 40 10.22 -20.12 0.12
C GLU A 40 10.27 -18.87 0.98
N SER A 41 10.80 -18.99 2.21
CA SER A 41 10.97 -17.88 3.16
C SER A 41 12.15 -16.98 2.83
N ASP A 42 13.07 -17.45 1.98
CA ASP A 42 14.35 -16.80 1.75
C ASP A 42 14.24 -15.74 0.66
N ILE A 43 14.75 -14.55 0.97
CA ILE A 43 14.89 -13.46 0.01
C ILE A 43 15.91 -13.89 -1.02
N GLN A 44 15.45 -14.06 -2.26
CA GLN A 44 16.31 -14.37 -3.40
C GLN A 44 17.05 -13.10 -3.85
N HIS A 45 18.29 -13.26 -4.29
CA HIS A 45 19.08 -12.16 -4.82
C HIS A 45 18.47 -11.54 -6.08
N ALA A 46 18.87 -10.30 -6.35
CA ALA A 46 18.56 -9.60 -7.58
C ALA A 46 18.87 -10.48 -8.81
N ASN A 47 17.95 -10.52 -9.75
CA ASN A 47 18.08 -11.28 -10.98
C ASN A 47 17.74 -10.36 -12.16
N PRO A 48 18.77 -9.77 -12.82
CA PRO A 48 18.59 -8.85 -13.92
C PRO A 48 17.77 -9.44 -15.09
N LEU A 49 17.86 -10.75 -15.34
CA LEU A 49 17.06 -11.42 -16.37
C LEU A 49 15.57 -11.37 -16.04
N PHE A 50 15.20 -11.54 -14.77
CA PHE A 50 13.79 -11.43 -14.35
C PHE A 50 13.28 -9.99 -14.44
N VAL A 51 14.14 -9.00 -14.17
CA VAL A 51 13.81 -7.58 -14.37
C VAL A 51 13.53 -7.31 -15.85
N GLU A 52 14.40 -7.77 -16.74
CA GLU A 52 14.25 -7.58 -18.18
C GLU A 52 13.01 -8.32 -18.74
N MET A 53 12.77 -9.55 -18.28
CA MET A 53 11.55 -10.30 -18.61
C MET A 53 10.29 -9.61 -18.09
N ALA A 54 10.33 -9.02 -16.90
CA ALA A 54 9.20 -8.26 -16.37
C ALA A 54 8.97 -6.97 -17.17
N ARG A 55 10.05 -6.25 -17.52
CA ARG A 55 9.99 -5.04 -18.35
C ARG A 55 9.43 -5.31 -19.74
N SER A 56 9.87 -6.39 -20.40
CA SER A 56 9.39 -6.75 -21.76
C SER A 56 7.90 -7.11 -21.80
N ARG A 57 7.31 -7.49 -20.66
CA ARG A 57 5.87 -7.75 -20.51
C ARG A 57 5.06 -6.52 -20.11
N MET A 58 5.70 -5.40 -19.78
CA MET A 58 5.00 -4.15 -19.44
C MET A 58 4.28 -3.60 -20.66
N ARG A 59 3.04 -3.14 -20.46
CA ARG A 59 2.21 -2.57 -21.53
C ARG A 59 2.26 -1.05 -21.58
N GLU A 60 2.83 -0.44 -20.55
CA GLU A 60 3.01 1.00 -20.41
C GLU A 60 4.33 1.26 -19.69
N SER A 61 4.89 2.46 -19.81
CA SER A 61 6.05 2.88 -19.00
C SER A 61 5.73 2.86 -17.50
N GLU A 62 6.75 2.78 -16.65
CA GLU A 62 6.55 2.91 -15.20
C GLU A 62 5.85 4.24 -14.86
N PHE A 63 4.96 4.19 -13.88
CA PHE A 63 4.30 5.40 -13.38
C PHE A 63 5.02 5.90 -12.15
N ARG A 64 5.36 7.19 -12.11
CA ARG A 64 5.81 7.86 -10.90
C ARG A 64 4.90 9.03 -10.59
N LEU A 65 4.56 9.16 -9.32
CA LEU A 65 3.76 10.27 -8.82
C LEU A 65 4.67 11.50 -8.74
N SER A 66 4.42 12.47 -9.61
CA SER A 66 4.92 13.84 -9.46
C SER A 66 4.43 14.45 -8.14
N GLU A 67 5.01 15.56 -7.71
CA GLU A 67 4.52 16.25 -6.51
C GLU A 67 3.03 16.60 -6.58
N VAL A 68 2.55 17.08 -7.74
CA VAL A 68 1.14 17.37 -7.97
C VAL A 68 0.29 16.11 -7.87
N ASN A 69 0.71 15.01 -8.50
CA ASN A 69 0.02 13.73 -8.41
C ASN A 69 -0.04 13.20 -6.97
N ARG A 70 1.03 13.41 -6.18
CA ARG A 70 1.09 12.96 -4.78
C ARG A 70 0.07 13.71 -3.93
N ARG A 71 0.02 15.04 -4.04
CA ARG A 71 -0.98 15.87 -3.35
C ARG A 71 -2.40 15.49 -3.77
N LEU A 72 -2.65 15.31 -5.07
CA LEU A 72 -3.94 14.87 -5.61
C LEU A 72 -4.40 13.53 -5.00
N VAL A 73 -3.50 12.55 -4.93
CA VAL A 73 -3.78 11.23 -4.34
C VAL A 73 -4.08 11.34 -2.86
N GLU A 74 -3.28 12.13 -2.13
CA GLU A 74 -3.47 12.36 -0.69
C GLU A 74 -4.84 12.98 -0.41
N ASP A 75 -5.18 14.07 -1.10
CA ASP A 75 -6.45 14.77 -0.97
C ASP A 75 -7.63 13.86 -1.34
N THR A 76 -7.47 13.04 -2.38
CA THR A 76 -8.51 12.10 -2.80
C THR A 76 -8.79 11.05 -1.75
N VAL A 77 -7.76 10.50 -1.10
CA VAL A 77 -7.94 9.52 -0.01
C VAL A 77 -8.57 10.20 1.22
N ARG A 78 -8.09 11.38 1.61
CA ARG A 78 -8.66 12.15 2.73
C ARG A 78 -10.15 12.43 2.51
N GLU A 79 -10.50 12.89 1.32
CA GLU A 79 -11.89 13.19 0.96
C GLU A 79 -12.75 11.91 0.91
N HIS A 80 -12.24 10.81 0.37
CA HIS A 80 -12.96 9.54 0.37
C HIS A 80 -13.20 9.04 1.79
N CYS A 81 -12.21 9.13 2.68
CA CYS A 81 -12.37 8.80 4.10
C CYS A 81 -13.46 9.67 4.76
N ARG A 82 -13.48 10.97 4.48
CA ARG A 82 -14.52 11.89 4.97
C ARG A 82 -15.92 11.48 4.52
N ILE A 83 -16.10 11.17 3.23
CA ILE A 83 -17.38 10.73 2.66
C ILE A 83 -17.84 9.42 3.29
N ARG A 84 -16.91 8.48 3.54
CA ARG A 84 -17.21 7.17 4.13
C ARG A 84 -17.31 7.17 5.65
N SER A 85 -17.04 8.31 6.30
CA SER A 85 -16.87 8.41 7.75
C SER A 85 -15.85 7.40 8.29
N TRP A 86 -14.75 7.20 7.55
CA TRP A 86 -13.64 6.35 7.96
C TRP A 86 -12.56 7.19 8.64
N PRO A 87 -12.25 6.94 9.92
CA PRO A 87 -11.12 7.60 10.59
C PRO A 87 -9.81 7.30 9.86
N LEU A 88 -9.19 8.36 9.33
CA LEU A 88 -7.87 8.29 8.71
C LEU A 88 -6.81 8.68 9.75
N HIS A 89 -5.99 7.71 10.15
CA HIS A 89 -4.97 7.90 11.18
C HIS A 89 -3.67 8.45 10.59
N ALA A 90 -3.27 7.95 9.42
CA ALA A 90 -2.10 8.42 8.71
C ALA A 90 -2.22 8.14 7.21
N ILE A 91 -1.61 9.01 6.41
CA ILE A 91 -1.41 8.80 4.99
C ILE A 91 -0.04 9.35 4.60
N ASN A 92 0.62 8.64 3.69
CA ASN A 92 1.86 9.10 3.10
C ASN A 92 1.95 8.63 1.66
N VAL A 93 1.99 9.59 0.74
CA VAL A 93 2.09 9.34 -0.70
C VAL A 93 3.53 9.62 -1.13
N ARG A 94 4.23 8.57 -1.56
CA ARG A 94 5.60 8.64 -2.10
C ARG A 94 5.58 8.61 -3.62
N THR A 95 6.75 8.71 -4.24
CA THR A 95 6.86 8.78 -5.71
C THR A 95 6.44 7.48 -6.39
N ASN A 96 6.51 6.34 -5.70
CA ASN A 96 6.17 5.04 -6.26
C ASN A 96 5.32 4.12 -5.36
N HIS A 97 4.87 4.61 -4.20
CA HIS A 97 4.03 3.86 -3.28
C HIS A 97 3.18 4.77 -2.41
N VAL A 98 2.10 4.19 -1.86
CA VAL A 98 1.17 4.89 -0.98
C VAL A 98 0.96 4.05 0.27
N HIS A 99 1.09 4.69 1.42
CA HIS A 99 0.82 4.12 2.73
C HIS A 99 -0.42 4.78 3.34
N VAL A 100 -1.34 3.98 3.88
CA VAL A 100 -2.56 4.45 4.53
C VAL A 100 -2.84 3.63 5.79
N VAL A 101 -3.06 4.31 6.92
CA VAL A 101 -3.59 3.72 8.15
C VAL A 101 -5.00 4.25 8.36
N VAL A 102 -6.00 3.37 8.31
CA VAL A 102 -7.42 3.75 8.30
C VAL A 102 -8.28 2.76 9.07
N THR A 103 -9.27 3.26 9.81
CA THR A 103 -10.35 2.43 10.37
C THR A 103 -11.51 2.40 9.38
N ALA A 104 -11.88 1.20 8.94
CA ALA A 104 -12.97 1.00 7.98
C ALA A 104 -13.86 -0.18 8.42
N ARG A 105 -14.62 0.04 9.49
CA ARG A 105 -15.54 -0.95 10.06
C ARG A 105 -16.58 -1.40 9.02
N GLY A 106 -16.80 -2.71 8.93
CA GLY A 106 -17.70 -3.39 8.00
C GLY A 106 -17.07 -3.70 6.65
N TYR A 107 -15.79 -3.35 6.42
CA TYR A 107 -15.14 -3.51 5.13
C TYR A 107 -13.87 -4.34 5.22
N ARG A 108 -13.73 -5.31 4.32
CA ARG A 108 -12.46 -6.03 4.15
C ARG A 108 -11.38 -5.07 3.60
N PRO A 109 -10.10 -5.21 4.01
CA PRO A 109 -9.03 -4.27 3.60
C PRO A 109 -8.83 -4.21 2.08
N GLY A 110 -9.03 -5.33 1.38
CA GLY A 110 -8.98 -5.36 -0.08
C GLY A 110 -10.01 -4.43 -0.73
N ALA A 111 -11.24 -4.38 -0.20
CA ALA A 111 -12.30 -3.49 -0.69
C ALA A 111 -12.00 -2.01 -0.40
N VAL A 112 -11.44 -1.71 0.77
CA VAL A 112 -11.00 -0.36 1.15
C VAL A 112 -9.92 0.13 0.18
N ARG A 113 -8.88 -0.68 -0.03
CA ARG A 113 -7.80 -0.43 -1.00
C ARG A 113 -8.34 -0.21 -2.41
N ASP A 114 -9.22 -1.10 -2.89
CA ASP A 114 -9.71 -1.03 -4.27
C ASP A 114 -10.52 0.24 -4.52
N GLN A 115 -11.28 0.69 -3.52
CA GLN A 115 -11.94 1.99 -3.57
C GLN A 115 -10.93 3.13 -3.67
N PHE A 116 -9.91 3.19 -2.79
CA PHE A 116 -8.89 4.24 -2.89
C PHE A 116 -8.19 4.25 -4.25
N LYS A 117 -7.75 3.09 -4.75
CA LYS A 117 -7.11 2.99 -6.08
C LYS A 117 -8.03 3.44 -7.20
N ALA A 118 -9.31 3.09 -7.17
CA ALA A 118 -10.29 3.48 -8.18
C ALA A 118 -10.52 5.00 -8.17
N TRP A 119 -10.74 5.61 -6.99
CA TRP A 119 -10.97 7.05 -6.86
C TRP A 119 -9.74 7.87 -7.26
N CYS A 120 -8.55 7.46 -6.83
CA CYS A 120 -7.30 8.10 -7.23
C CYS A 120 -7.05 7.96 -8.73
N THR A 121 -7.32 6.79 -9.33
CA THR A 121 -7.23 6.60 -10.79
C THR A 121 -8.14 7.58 -11.52
N ARG A 122 -9.38 7.76 -11.06
CA ARG A 122 -10.34 8.67 -11.67
C ARG A 122 -9.85 10.12 -11.67
N ARG A 123 -9.19 10.56 -10.59
CA ARG A 123 -8.62 11.91 -10.49
C ARG A 123 -7.35 12.05 -11.34
N LEU A 124 -6.44 11.08 -11.28
CA LEU A 124 -5.18 11.10 -12.05
C LEU A 124 -5.39 11.07 -13.57
N LYS A 125 -6.50 10.47 -14.03
CA LYS A 125 -6.86 10.44 -15.46
C LYS A 125 -7.10 11.82 -16.06
N ALA A 126 -7.44 12.84 -15.26
CA ALA A 126 -7.57 14.20 -15.77
C ALA A 126 -6.25 14.72 -16.36
N ASP A 127 -5.13 14.42 -15.71
CA ASP A 127 -3.79 14.84 -16.14
C ASP A 127 -3.07 13.78 -17.00
N ASN A 128 -3.61 12.55 -17.05
CA ASN A 128 -3.01 11.40 -17.73
C ASN A 128 -4.07 10.66 -18.57
N PRO A 129 -4.69 11.31 -19.58
CA PRO A 129 -5.92 10.83 -20.23
C PRO A 129 -5.74 9.52 -21.00
N THR A 130 -4.54 9.26 -21.54
CA THR A 130 -4.23 8.05 -22.31
C THR A 130 -3.77 6.89 -21.45
N ARG A 131 -3.45 7.13 -20.17
CA ARG A 131 -2.87 6.13 -19.28
C ARG A 131 -3.95 5.21 -18.73
N THR A 132 -3.68 3.89 -18.72
CA THR A 132 -4.63 2.90 -18.17
C THR A 132 -4.12 2.22 -16.90
N ARG A 133 -2.79 2.16 -16.69
CA ARG A 133 -2.17 1.45 -15.58
C ARG A 133 -1.42 2.38 -14.63
N PHE A 134 -2.05 2.75 -13.52
CA PHE A 134 -1.45 3.62 -12.51
C PHE A 134 -0.81 2.85 -11.35
N TRP A 135 -1.36 1.69 -11.01
CA TRP A 135 -1.00 0.93 -9.81
C TRP A 135 -0.58 -0.49 -10.15
N THR A 136 0.21 -1.12 -9.29
CA THR A 136 0.42 -2.58 -9.32
C THR A 136 -0.87 -3.34 -8.99
N GLU A 137 -0.93 -4.60 -9.39
CA GLU A 137 -2.01 -5.49 -8.96
C GLU A 137 -1.82 -5.87 -7.48
N GLY A 138 -2.90 -5.90 -6.70
CA GLY A 138 -2.83 -6.16 -5.27
C GLY A 138 -2.32 -4.99 -4.41
N ALA A 139 -1.88 -5.34 -3.19
CA ALA A 139 -1.26 -4.49 -2.16
C ALA A 139 -0.90 -5.35 -0.93
N SER A 140 -0.05 -4.81 -0.05
CA SER A 140 0.04 -5.26 1.34
C SER A 140 -1.16 -4.73 2.16
N CYS A 141 -1.73 -5.59 3.00
CA CYS A 141 -2.90 -5.31 3.83
C CYS A 141 -2.69 -5.92 5.22
N ARG A 142 -2.12 -5.16 6.15
CA ARG A 142 -1.92 -5.59 7.54
C ARG A 142 -3.12 -5.18 8.39
N TRP A 143 -3.56 -6.08 9.26
CA TRP A 143 -4.64 -5.84 10.22
C TRP A 143 -4.03 -5.33 11.52
N ILE A 144 -4.64 -4.32 12.12
CA ILE A 144 -4.21 -3.73 13.39
C ILE A 144 -5.32 -3.96 14.41
N ASN A 145 -5.00 -4.65 15.49
CA ASN A 145 -5.98 -5.15 16.47
C ASN A 145 -5.77 -4.60 17.90
N ASN A 146 -4.72 -3.81 18.13
CA ASN A 146 -4.46 -3.13 19.40
C ASN A 146 -4.00 -1.69 19.15
N GLN A 147 -4.06 -0.87 20.20
CA GLN A 147 -3.81 0.57 20.13
C GLN A 147 -2.32 0.88 19.91
N ASP A 148 -1.41 0.14 20.53
CA ASP A 148 0.03 0.35 20.41
C ASP A 148 0.51 0.14 18.95
N ASP A 149 0.03 -0.92 18.30
CA ASP A 149 0.29 -1.19 16.88
C ASP A 149 -0.29 -0.10 15.97
N LEU A 150 -1.42 0.48 16.34
CA LEU A 150 -2.05 1.58 15.59
C LEU A 150 -1.18 2.83 15.64
N GLU A 151 -0.74 3.22 16.82
CA GLU A 151 0.12 4.38 17.03
C GLU A 151 1.48 4.18 16.37
N ALA A 152 2.09 3.00 16.51
CA ALA A 152 3.34 2.65 15.84
C ALA A 152 3.21 2.71 14.31
N ALA A 153 2.13 2.16 13.75
CA ALA A 153 1.90 2.21 12.30
C ALA A 153 1.66 3.64 11.80
N ALA A 154 0.86 4.44 12.53
CA ALA A 154 0.62 5.84 12.17
C ALA A 154 1.92 6.66 12.20
N HIS A 155 2.73 6.49 13.25
CA HIS A 155 4.03 7.13 13.37
C HIS A 155 4.99 6.69 12.26
N TYR A 156 5.07 5.39 11.97
CA TYR A 156 5.86 4.87 10.84
C TYR A 156 5.46 5.52 9.53
N VAL A 157 4.16 5.59 9.23
CA VAL A 157 3.68 6.19 7.97
C VAL A 157 4.05 7.67 7.87
N ILE A 158 4.03 8.41 8.98
CA ILE A 158 4.41 9.83 8.99
C ILE A 158 5.93 10.00 8.80
N VAL A 159 6.74 9.16 9.45
CA VAL A 159 8.21 9.33 9.50
C VAL A 159 8.93 8.66 8.33
N ALA A 160 8.43 7.54 7.80
CA ALA A 160 9.14 6.72 6.82
C ALA A 160 9.54 7.51 5.56
N GLN A 161 10.82 7.79 5.38
CA GLN A 161 11.43 8.30 4.14
C GLN A 161 12.10 7.16 3.38
N ASP A 162 11.89 7.10 2.06
CA ASP A 162 12.55 6.31 1.00
C ASP A 162 13.16 4.92 1.31
N GLN A 163 12.77 4.25 2.39
CA GLN A 163 13.10 2.85 2.62
C GLN A 163 12.05 1.98 1.95
N ALA A 164 12.53 1.14 1.02
CA ALA A 164 11.73 0.09 0.41
C ALA A 164 11.15 -0.79 1.52
N GLY A 165 9.83 -0.72 1.71
CA GLY A 165 9.13 -1.47 2.74
C GLY A 165 9.37 -2.97 2.59
N ALA A 166 10.22 -3.51 3.45
CA ALA A 166 10.30 -4.90 3.82
C ALA A 166 10.03 -4.98 5.32
N VAL A 167 8.84 -5.49 5.67
CA VAL A 167 8.56 -6.16 6.94
C VAL A 167 7.81 -7.44 6.62
#